data_AF-A0A953QL01-F1
#
_entry.id   AF-A0A953QL01-F1
#
_cell.length_a   1.000
_cell.length_b   1.000
_cell.length_c   1.000
_cell.angle_alpha   90.00
_cell.angle_beta   90.00
_cell.angle_gamma   90.00
#
_symmetry.space_group_name_H-M   'P 1'
#
loop_
_entity.id
_entity.type
_entity.pdbx_description
1 polymer ?
#
loop_
_entity_poly.entity_id
_entity_poly.type
_entity_poly.pdbx_seq_one_letter_code
_entity_poly.pdbx_strand_id
1 'polypeptide(L)'
;MISPQVDRKRVAVLESTFNLLISTEPLRSRVTDLAVCWRETMVRDENDILCSPPDLVVEVLSPSENKRRKLEDYARLAVPESGSFRRRRSISRSGWLPTTR
;
A
#
# COMPACT_ATOMS: atom_id res chain seq x y z
N MET A 1 6.05 3.54 23.18
CA MET A 1 6.97 3.21 22.08
C MET A 1 6.44 1.95 21.43
N ILE A 2 6.10 1.96 20.13
CA ILE A 2 5.50 0.78 19.46
C ILE A 2 6.65 -0.11 19.00
N SER A 3 6.65 -1.37 19.44
CA SER A 3 7.64 -2.36 18.99
C SER A 3 7.45 -2.69 17.51
N PRO A 4 8.52 -2.99 16.75
CA PRO A 4 8.40 -3.41 15.36
C PRO A 4 7.43 -4.60 15.25
N GLN A 5 6.40 -4.47 14.41
CA GLN A 5 5.38 -5.53 14.21
C GLN A 5 5.79 -6.51 13.08
N VAL A 6 6.92 -6.27 12.42
CA VAL A 6 7.40 -7.04 11.27
C VAL A 6 8.89 -7.35 11.41
N ASP A 7 9.27 -8.57 11.03
CA ASP A 7 10.66 -8.98 10.93
C ASP A 7 11.32 -8.33 9.71
N ARG A 8 12.11 -7.28 9.95
CA ARG A 8 12.79 -6.49 8.91
C ARG A 8 13.80 -7.28 8.08
N LYS A 9 14.27 -8.44 8.56
CA LYS A 9 15.18 -9.31 7.78
C LYS A 9 14.44 -10.10 6.72
N ARG A 10 13.14 -10.32 6.91
CA ARG A 10 12.29 -11.11 6.00
C ARG A 10 11.33 -10.22 5.21
N VAL A 11 10.92 -9.09 5.77
CA VAL A 11 9.93 -8.19 5.20
C VAL A 11 10.58 -6.86 4.82
N ALA A 12 10.27 -6.39 3.63
CA ALA A 12 10.51 -5.03 3.19
C ALA A 12 9.19 -4.25 3.22
N VAL A 13 9.21 -3.08 3.86
CA VAL A 13 8.12 -2.11 3.80
C VAL A 13 8.62 -0.96 2.95
N LEU A 14 7.91 -0.69 1.86
CA LEU A 14 8.23 0.37 0.91
C LEU A 14 7.23 1.50 1.10
N GLU A 15 7.70 2.73 1.20
CA GLU A 15 6.87 3.92 1.42
C GLU A 15 7.02 4.88 0.24
N SER A 16 5.91 5.36 -0.33
CA SER A 16 5.64 6.49 -1.26
C SER A 16 6.63 6.88 -2.38
N THR A 17 7.82 6.31 -2.47
CA THR A 17 8.92 6.72 -3.35
C THR A 17 9.32 5.63 -4.33
N PHE A 18 8.47 4.62 -4.53
CA PHE A 18 8.75 3.50 -5.44
C PHE A 18 7.67 3.38 -6.51
N ASN A 19 8.10 2.94 -7.68
CA ASN A 19 7.21 2.61 -8.78
C ASN A 19 6.89 1.12 -8.72
N LEU A 20 5.61 0.78 -8.66
CA LEU A 20 5.11 -0.56 -8.86
C LEU A 20 4.72 -0.74 -10.32
N LEU A 21 5.33 -1.70 -11.01
CA LEU A 21 4.94 -2.06 -12.36
C LEU A 21 3.58 -2.79 -12.33
N ILE A 22 2.59 -2.27 -13.07
CA ILE A 22 1.25 -2.87 -13.20
C ILE A 22 1.16 -3.73 -14.46
N SER A 23 1.75 -3.28 -15.56
CA SER A 23 1.75 -3.97 -16.85
C SER A 23 2.90 -3.48 -17.71
N THR A 24 3.47 -4.35 -18.54
CA THR A 24 4.50 -3.99 -19.53
C THR A 24 3.90 -3.59 -20.88
N GLU A 25 2.68 -4.05 -21.21
CA GLU A 25 2.01 -3.79 -22.49
C GLU A 25 0.49 -3.59 -22.32
N PRO A 26 -0.03 -2.35 -22.41
CA PRO A 26 0.72 -1.10 -22.47
C PRO A 26 1.49 -0.86 -21.17
N LEU A 27 2.68 -0.26 -21.26
CA LEU A 27 3.50 0.05 -20.10
C LEU A 27 2.72 0.92 -19.11
N ARG A 28 2.54 0.40 -17.90
CA ARG A 28 1.79 1.06 -16.83
C ARG A 28 2.44 0.79 -15.50
N SER A 29 2.74 1.86 -14.77
CA SER A 29 3.21 1.82 -13.40
C SER A 29 2.35 2.68 -12.49
N ARG A 30 2.51 2.50 -11.18
CA ARG A 30 1.87 3.30 -10.12
C ARG A 30 2.88 3.63 -9.03
N VAL A 31 2.78 4.85 -8.51
CA VAL A 31 3.37 5.18 -7.21
C VAL A 31 2.32 4.85 -6.16
N THR A 32 2.66 3.93 -5.26
CA THR A 32 1.77 3.50 -4.18
C THR A 32 2.24 4.09 -2.86
N ASP A 33 1.32 4.40 -1.95
CA ASP A 33 1.68 5.01 -0.66
C ASP A 33 2.49 4.05 0.20
N LEU A 34 2.11 2.77 0.25
CA LEU A 34 2.86 1.74 0.96
C LEU A 34 2.67 0.36 0.32
N ALA A 35 3.77 -0.41 0.25
CA ALA A 35 3.72 -1.83 -0.06
C ALA A 35 4.53 -2.65 0.94
N VAL A 36 4.10 -3.89 1.14
CA VAL A 36 4.81 -4.87 1.94
C VAL A 36 5.16 -6.04 1.03
N CYS A 37 6.42 -6.44 1.07
CA CYS A 37 6.95 -7.55 0.29
C CYS A 37 7.78 -8.48 1.18
N TRP A 38 7.72 -9.78 0.93
CA TRP A 38 8.77 -10.69 1.35
C TRP A 38 10.05 -10.39 0.57
N ARG A 39 11.17 -10.21 1.28
CA ARG A 39 12.48 -9.89 0.69
C ARG A 39 12.98 -11.00 -0.25
N GLU A 40 12.56 -12.23 -0.03
CA GLU A 40 12.98 -13.39 -0.83
C GLU A 40 12.33 -13.43 -2.22
N THR A 41 11.15 -12.83 -2.39
CA THR A 41 10.40 -12.77 -3.66
C THR A 41 10.46 -11.40 -4.32
N MET A 42 10.99 -10.40 -3.62
CA MET A 42 11.07 -9.02 -4.09
C MET A 42 12.08 -8.87 -5.23
N VAL A 43 11.58 -8.45 -6.40
CA VAL A 43 12.40 -8.20 -7.59
C VAL A 43 12.31 -6.73 -7.98
N ARG A 44 13.47 -6.09 -8.15
CA ARG A 44 13.59 -4.74 -8.71
C ARG A 44 14.40 -4.76 -10.00
N ASP A 45 14.09 -3.85 -10.91
CA ASP A 45 14.91 -3.61 -12.10
C ASP A 45 16.09 -2.65 -11.81
N GLU A 46 16.84 -2.32 -12.87
CA GLU A 46 17.97 -1.38 -12.83
C GLU A 46 17.57 0.07 -12.51
N ASN A 47 16.28 0.40 -12.61
CA ASN A 47 15.71 1.72 -12.32
C ASN A 47 14.96 1.76 -10.99
N ASP A 48 15.18 0.77 -10.11
CA ASP A 48 14.52 0.62 -8.80
C ASP A 48 13.00 0.43 -8.87
N ILE A 49 12.47 0.00 -10.02
CA ILE A 49 11.05 -0.32 -10.20
C ILE A 49 10.78 -1.69 -9.60
N LEU A 50 9.75 -1.79 -8.77
CA LEU A 50 9.28 -3.06 -8.23
C LEU A 50 8.54 -3.85 -9.31
N CYS A 51 9.16 -4.95 -9.75
CA CYS A 51 8.69 -5.81 -10.83
C CYS A 51 7.94 -7.06 -10.33
N SER A 52 8.13 -7.43 -9.07
CA SER A 52 7.35 -8.48 -8.39
C SER A 52 6.07 -7.90 -7.78
N PRO A 53 4.93 -8.61 -7.83
CA PRO A 53 3.75 -8.23 -7.07
C PRO A 53 4.03 -8.12 -5.56
N PRO A 54 3.61 -7.04 -4.87
CA PRO A 54 3.62 -6.98 -3.42
C PRO A 54 2.67 -8.00 -2.79
N ASP A 55 2.94 -8.38 -1.55
CA ASP A 55 2.03 -9.22 -0.75
C ASP A 55 0.85 -8.40 -0.21
N LEU A 56 1.09 -7.12 0.10
CA LEU A 56 0.08 -6.17 0.55
C LEU A 56 0.37 -4.78 -0.02
N VAL A 57 -0.66 -4.13 -0.54
CA VAL A 57 -0.63 -2.71 -0.93
C VAL A 57 -1.61 -1.92 -0.07
N VAL A 58 -1.15 -0.78 0.45
CA VAL A 58 -1.96 0.18 1.21
C VAL A 58 -1.96 1.52 0.49
N GLU A 59 -3.16 2.02 0.22
CA GLU A 59 -3.39 3.32 -0.41
C GLU A 59 -4.17 4.25 0.51
N VAL A 60 -3.70 5.49 0.61
CA VAL A 60 -4.38 6.60 1.25
C VAL A 60 -5.11 7.38 0.18
N LEU A 61 -6.43 7.18 0.12
CA LEU A 61 -7.25 7.81 -0.89
C LEU A 61 -7.61 9.25 -0.52
N SER A 62 -7.23 10.19 -1.37
CA SER A 62 -7.77 11.54 -1.35
C SER A 62 -9.21 11.56 -1.90
N PRO A 63 -10.03 12.58 -1.54
CA PRO A 63 -11.43 12.64 -1.97
C PRO A 63 -11.65 12.63 -3.49
N SER A 64 -10.68 13.12 -4.25
CA SER A 64 -10.70 13.24 -5.72
C SER A 64 -10.27 11.97 -6.45
N GLU A 65 -9.75 10.96 -5.76
CA GLU A 65 -9.20 9.76 -6.39
C GLU A 65 -10.26 8.69 -6.66
N ASN A 66 -10.14 8.06 -7.83
CA ASN A 66 -10.99 6.96 -8.24
C ASN A 66 -10.49 5.63 -7.63
N LYS A 67 -11.06 5.26 -6.49
CA LYS A 67 -10.80 4.00 -5.78
C LYS A 67 -10.90 2.77 -6.69
N ARG A 68 -11.95 2.69 -7.50
CA ARG A 68 -12.26 1.51 -8.32
C ARG A 68 -11.15 1.23 -9.32
N ARG A 69 -10.67 2.27 -10.02
CA ARG A 69 -9.57 2.15 -10.97
C ARG A 69 -8.27 1.66 -10.32
N LYS A 70 -7.95 2.10 -9.10
CA LYS A 70 -6.75 1.62 -8.37
C LYS A 70 -6.87 0.15 -7.98
N LEU A 71 -8.03 -0.27 -7.46
CA LEU A 71 -8.26 -1.68 -7.10
C LEU A 71 -8.21 -2.60 -8.31
N GLU A 72 -8.77 -2.19 -9.45
CA GLU A 72 -8.68 -2.94 -10.70
C GLU A 72 -7.23 -3.10 -11.19
N ASP A 73 -6.36 -2.12 -10.96
CA ASP A 73 -4.93 -2.21 -11.28
C ASP A 73 -4.24 -3.26 -10.39
N TYR A 74 -4.50 -3.27 -9.08
CA TYR A 74 -3.87 -4.23 -8.16
C TYR A 74 -4.41 -5.65 -8.26
N ALA A 75 -5.71 -5.81 -8.58
CA ALA A 75 -6.30 -7.12 -8.84
C ALA A 75 -5.62 -7.85 -10.01
N ARG A 76 -5.14 -7.10 -11.03
CA ARG A 76 -4.39 -7.67 -12.17
C ARG A 76 -3.02 -8.20 -11.79
N LEU A 77 -2.43 -7.66 -10.72
CA LEU A 77 -1.15 -8.10 -10.18
C LEU A 77 -1.27 -9.32 -9.27
N ALA A 78 -2.48 -9.85 -9.06
CA ALA A 78 -2.77 -10.93 -8.13
C ALA A 78 -2.25 -10.65 -6.70
N VAL A 79 -2.20 -9.37 -6.29
CA VAL A 79 -1.84 -8.98 -4.92
C VAL A 79 -2.88 -9.61 -3.98
N PRO A 80 -2.48 -10.53 -3.09
CA PRO A 80 -3.42 -11.32 -2.28
C PRO A 80 -4.29 -10.45 -1.37
N GLU A 81 -3.75 -9.34 -0.85
CA GLU A 81 -4.45 -8.40 0.01
C GLU A 81 -4.29 -6.95 -0.50
N SER A 82 -5.40 -6.30 -0.86
CA SER A 82 -5.40 -4.87 -1.21
C SER A 82 -6.32 -4.08 -0.27
N GLY A 83 -5.73 -3.21 0.54
CA GLY A 83 -6.43 -2.37 1.51
C GLY A 83 -6.47 -0.91 1.06
N SER A 84 -7.62 -0.24 1.17
CA SER A 84 -7.71 1.21 0.92
C SER A 84 -8.22 1.94 2.16
N PHE A 85 -7.47 2.95 2.61
CA PHE A 85 -7.81 3.78 3.75
C PHE A 85 -8.24 5.17 3.28
N ARG A 86 -9.49 5.56 3.57
CA ARG A 86 -10.00 6.88 3.22
C ARG A 86 -9.97 7.79 4.45
N ARG A 87 -9.19 8.87 4.38
CA ARG A 87 -9.18 9.89 5.44
C ARG A 87 -10.51 10.66 5.40
N ARG A 88 -11.41 10.43 6.37
CA ARG A 88 -12.61 11.27 6.53
C ARG A 88 -12.18 12.67 6.96
N ARG A 89 -12.54 13.70 6.19
CA ARG A 89 -12.49 15.10 6.67
C ARG A 89 -13.76 15.38 7.48
N SER A 90 -13.64 15.31 8.81
CA SER A 90 -14.28 16.22 9.76
C SER A 90 -14.01 15.71 11.18
N ILE A 91 -13.09 16.35 11.88
CA ILE A 91 -13.09 16.33 13.34
C ILE A 91 -14.14 17.38 13.74
N SER A 92 -15.33 16.92 14.08
CA SER A 92 -16.22 17.64 14.99
C SER A 92 -15.96 17.06 16.39
N ARG A 93 -15.56 17.93 17.32
CA ARG A 93 -15.28 17.60 18.72
C ARG A 93 -16.57 17.26 19.47
N SER A 94 -16.57 16.13 20.18
CA SER A 94 -17.24 15.82 21.46
C SER A 94 -17.51 14.31 21.49
N GLY A 95 -17.24 13.53 22.54
CA GLY A 95 -16.65 13.81 23.84
C GLY A 95 -15.97 12.52 24.31
N TRP A 96 -14.94 12.72 25.13
CA TRP A 96 -14.36 11.68 25.97
C TRP A 96 -15.41 11.21 26.98
N LEU A 97 -15.45 9.90 27.24
CA LEU A 97 -15.32 9.30 28.57
C LEU A 97 -15.25 7.76 28.41
N PRO A 98 -14.26 7.07 29.00
CA PRO A 98 -14.28 5.63 29.16
C PRO A 98 -15.02 5.26 30.45
N THR A 99 -15.93 4.29 30.39
CA THR A 99 -16.46 3.66 31.61
C THR A 99 -15.91 2.24 31.67
N THR A 100 -14.90 2.05 32.50
CA THR A 100 -14.56 0.75 33.07
C THR A 100 -15.63 0.34 34.07
N ARG A 101 -16.15 -0.88 33.91
CA ARG A 101 -16.29 -1.87 34.99
C ARG A 101 -16.54 -3.25 34.39
#